data_AF-K1JEH6-F1
#
_entry.id   AF-K1JEH6-F1
#
_cell.length_a   1.000
_cell.length_b   1.000
_cell.length_c   1.000
_cell.angle_alpha   90.00
_cell.angle_beta   90.00
_cell.angle_gamma   90.00
#
_symmetry.space_group_name_H-M   'P 1'
#
loop_
_entity.id
_entity.type
_entity.pdbx_description
1 polymer ?
#
loop_
_entity_poly.entity_id
_entity_poly.type
_entity_poly.pdbx_seq_one_letter_code
_entity_poly.pdbx_strand_id
1 'polypeptide(L)'
;MTPKQHLLAKAIFILATLFSLAMIAFVAWAVVMVSPLHPADMAPSQSLSLGLATAIALFVLAFNYVAYRGLTEQVTAFKVVFWCFVALQLFAFPIGTVIALTLIYLWNQSRASLARPLGATVSL
;
A
#
# COMPACT_ATOMS: atom_id res chain seq x y z
N MET A 1 -16.05 -6.22 10.78
CA MET A 1 -14.89 -6.90 10.19
C MET A 1 -14.47 -8.00 11.15
N THR A 2 -14.28 -9.22 10.67
CA THR A 2 -13.88 -10.37 11.51
C THR A 2 -12.36 -10.37 11.73
N PRO A 3 -11.83 -11.05 12.77
CA PRO A 3 -10.39 -11.16 12.99
C PRO A 3 -9.64 -11.78 11.80
N LYS A 4 -10.27 -12.73 11.09
CA LYS A 4 -9.72 -13.32 9.85
C LYS A 4 -9.59 -12.28 8.74
N GLN A 5 -10.56 -11.37 8.59
CA GLN A 5 -10.52 -10.28 7.61
C GLN A 5 -9.43 -9.25 7.94
N HIS A 6 -9.20 -8.96 9.22
CA HIS A 6 -8.09 -8.10 9.66
C HIS A 6 -6.72 -8.72 9.33
N LEU A 7 -6.56 -10.02 9.59
CA LEU A 7 -5.34 -10.75 9.21
C LEU A 7 -5.10 -10.71 7.70
N LEU A 8 -6.15 -10.91 6.90
CA LEU A 8 -6.08 -10.87 5.44
C LEU A 8 -5.70 -9.47 4.94
N ALA A 9 -6.33 -8.41 5.45
CA ALA A 9 -5.95 -7.03 5.15
C ALA A 9 -4.47 -6.78 5.46
N LYS A 10 -4.03 -7.15 6.67
CA LYS A 10 -2.65 -6.96 7.11
C LYS A 10 -1.66 -7.72 6.20
N ALA A 11 -1.98 -8.96 5.82
CA ALA A 11 -1.17 -9.74 4.91
C ALA A 11 -1.02 -9.08 3.53
N ILE A 12 -2.12 -8.54 2.96
CA ILE A 12 -2.08 -7.82 1.68
C ILE A 12 -1.13 -6.63 1.75
N PHE A 13 -1.25 -5.79 2.79
CA PHE A 13 -0.39 -4.61 2.92
C PHE A 13 1.09 -4.96 3.19
N ILE A 14 1.36 -6.02 3.96
CA ILE A 14 2.73 -6.51 4.18
C ILE A 14 3.33 -7.00 2.86
N LEU A 15 2.61 -7.86 2.12
CA LEU A 15 3.09 -8.40 0.85
C LEU A 15 3.30 -7.29 -0.19
N ALA A 16 2.38 -6.33 -0.28
CA ALA A 16 2.53 -5.17 -1.15
C ALA A 16 3.78 -4.35 -0.78
N THR A 17 4.03 -4.15 0.50
CA THR A 17 5.23 -3.43 0.97
C THR A 17 6.50 -4.18 0.62
N LEU A 18 6.57 -5.49 0.90
CA LEU A 18 7.74 -6.31 0.58
C LEU A 18 8.03 -6.33 -0.92
N PHE A 19 6.98 -6.45 -1.74
CA PHE A 19 7.11 -6.42 -3.19
C PHE A 19 7.63 -5.07 -3.68
N SER A 20 7.08 -3.96 -3.19
CA SER A 20 7.57 -2.62 -3.54
C SER A 20 9.01 -2.39 -3.09
N LEU A 21 9.40 -2.84 -1.90
CA LEU A 21 10.78 -2.74 -1.43
C LEU A 21 11.75 -3.56 -2.29
N ALA A 22 11.35 -4.77 -2.68
CA ALA A 22 12.14 -5.60 -3.60
C ALA A 22 12.31 -4.91 -4.97
N MET A 23 11.24 -4.31 -5.51
CA MET A 23 11.31 -3.56 -6.77
C MET A 23 12.19 -2.31 -6.66
N ILE A 24 12.11 -1.55 -5.56
CA ILE A 24 12.98 -0.39 -5.32
C ILE A 24 14.44 -0.82 -5.24
N ALA A 25 14.73 -1.89 -4.50
CA ALA A 25 16.09 -2.44 -4.38
C ALA A 25 16.60 -2.91 -5.75
N PHE A 26 15.77 -3.59 -6.54
CA PHE A 26 16.13 -4.02 -7.89
C PHE A 26 16.40 -2.85 -8.82
N VAL A 27 15.55 -1.82 -8.83
CA VAL A 27 15.74 -0.61 -9.65
C VAL A 27 17.00 0.13 -9.23
N ALA A 28 17.22 0.33 -7.93
CA ALA A 28 18.42 0.97 -7.42
C ALA A 28 19.69 0.20 -7.83
N TRP A 29 19.67 -1.14 -7.70
CA TRP A 29 20.76 -1.99 -8.15
C TRP A 29 20.99 -1.90 -9.67
N ALA A 30 19.92 -1.95 -10.48
CA ALA A 30 20.01 -1.86 -11.94
C ALA A 30 20.58 -0.50 -12.40
N VAL A 31 20.17 0.59 -11.76
CA VAL A 31 20.70 1.94 -12.05
C VAL A 31 22.20 2.00 -11.75
N VAL A 32 22.65 1.40 -10.65
CA VAL A 32 24.06 1.43 -10.21
C VAL A 32 24.95 0.48 -11.02
N MET A 33 24.48 -0.73 -11.33
CA MET A 33 25.30 -1.79 -11.94
C MET A 33 25.19 -1.90 -13.45
N VAL A 34 24.02 -1.58 -14.02
CA VAL A 34 23.71 -1.91 -15.41
C VAL A 34 23.74 -0.70 -16.33
N SER A 35 23.67 0.55 -15.83
CA SER A 35 23.60 1.75 -16.66
C SER A 35 24.81 1.93 -17.60
N PRO A 36 24.66 1.68 -18.93
CA PRO A 36 25.59 2.11 -19.96
C PRO A 36 25.13 3.47 -20.55
N LEU A 37 24.11 4.08 -19.94
CA LEU A 37 23.23 5.12 -20.50
C LEU A 37 23.53 6.53 -19.98
N HIS A 38 24.52 6.71 -19.11
CA HIS A 38 24.98 8.03 -18.70
C HIS A 38 26.37 8.29 -19.28
N PRO A 39 26.58 9.38 -20.05
CA PRO A 39 27.93 9.87 -20.26
C PRO A 39 28.57 10.09 -18.88
N ALA A 40 29.84 9.70 -18.74
CA ALA A 40 30.56 9.59 -17.46
C ALA A 40 30.50 10.85 -16.57
N ASP A 41 30.12 11.99 -17.15
CA ASP A 41 30.03 13.29 -16.49
C ASP A 41 28.63 13.63 -15.90
N MET A 42 27.61 12.79 -16.10
CA MET A 42 26.22 13.05 -15.64
C MET A 42 25.61 11.94 -14.75
N ALA A 43 26.33 10.85 -14.46
CA ALA A 43 25.81 9.80 -13.61
C ALA A 43 25.61 10.32 -12.17
N PRO A 44 24.39 10.26 -11.58
CA PRO A 44 24.19 10.64 -10.19
C PRO A 44 25.10 9.80 -9.31
N SER A 45 25.78 10.44 -8.36
CA SER A 45 26.70 9.74 -7.45
C SER A 45 25.99 8.54 -6.80
N GLN A 46 26.72 7.43 -6.63
CA GLN A 46 26.15 6.22 -6.03
C GLN A 46 25.46 6.51 -4.70
N SER A 47 25.99 7.45 -3.91
CA SER A 47 25.41 7.93 -2.66
C SER A 47 24.06 8.64 -2.84
N LEU A 48 23.89 9.45 -3.89
CA LEU A 48 22.62 10.13 -4.19
C LEU A 48 21.55 9.14 -4.65
N SER A 49 21.92 8.16 -5.47
CA SER A 49 21.02 7.08 -5.91
C SER A 49 20.56 6.21 -4.74
N LEU A 50 21.48 5.83 -3.85
CA LEU A 50 21.16 5.04 -2.66
C LEU A 50 20.30 5.83 -1.66
N GLY A 51 20.61 7.12 -1.47
CA GLY A 51 19.84 8.03 -0.61
C GLY A 51 18.41 8.20 -1.11
N LEU A 52 18.23 8.41 -2.42
CA LEU A 52 16.90 8.52 -3.03
C LEU A 52 16.11 7.21 -2.92
N ALA A 53 16.74 6.06 -3.20
CA ALA A 53 16.10 4.75 -3.05
C ALA A 53 15.63 4.51 -1.61
N THR A 54 16.45 4.87 -0.62
CA THR A 54 16.11 4.78 0.79
C THR A 54 14.94 5.69 1.16
N ALA A 55 14.94 6.95 0.68
CA ALA A 55 13.85 7.88 0.92
C ALA A 55 12.52 7.37 0.32
N ILE A 56 12.55 6.84 -0.90
CA ILE A 56 11.38 6.24 -1.55
C ILE A 56 10.90 5.01 -0.77
N ALA A 57 11.82 4.15 -0.31
CA ALA A 57 11.48 2.97 0.48
C ALA A 57 10.76 3.34 1.80
N LEU A 58 11.27 4.33 2.52
CA LEU A 58 10.63 4.85 3.74
C LEU A 58 9.27 5.49 3.44
N PHE A 59 9.16 6.24 2.34
CA PHE A 59 7.90 6.81 1.91
C PHE A 59 6.87 5.72 1.60
N VAL A 60 7.24 4.68 0.84
CA VAL A 60 6.35 3.56 0.50
C VAL A 60 5.91 2.81 1.76
N LEU A 61 6.83 2.58 2.70
CA LEU A 61 6.51 1.96 3.99
C LEU A 61 5.46 2.78 4.76
N ALA A 62 5.69 4.09 4.88
CA ALA A 62 4.75 5.00 5.56
C ALA A 62 3.40 5.06 4.83
N PHE A 63 3.41 5.18 3.51
CA PHE A 63 2.21 5.23 2.68
C PHE A 63 1.34 3.97 2.84
N ASN A 64 1.95 2.78 2.75
CA ASN A 64 1.24 1.51 2.93
C ASN A 64 0.69 1.35 4.35
N TYR A 65 1.45 1.80 5.36
CA TYR A 65 0.99 1.79 6.74
C TYR A 65 -0.23 2.70 6.96
N VAL A 66 -0.19 3.91 6.41
CA VAL A 66 -1.31 4.87 6.50
C VAL A 66 -2.52 4.37 5.70
N ALA A 67 -2.31 3.75 4.53
CA ALA A 67 -3.38 3.13 3.75
C ALA A 67 -4.06 1.98 4.51
N TYR A 68 -3.28 1.14 5.21
CA TYR A 68 -3.83 0.10 6.10
C TYR A 68 -4.67 0.71 7.24
N ARG A 69 -4.15 1.76 7.91
CA ARG A 69 -4.92 2.48 8.93
C ARG A 69 -6.18 3.11 8.36
N GLY A 70 -6.16 3.56 7.10
CA GLY A 70 -7.34 4.06 6.41
C GLY A 70 -8.47 3.04 6.30
N LEU A 71 -8.12 1.77 6.07
CA LEU A 71 -9.08 0.67 6.03
C LEU A 71 -9.65 0.33 7.41
N THR A 72 -8.84 0.39 8.47
CA THR A 72 -9.22 -0.09 9.81
C THR A 72 -9.74 0.99 10.74
N GLU A 73 -9.38 2.26 10.54
CA GLU A 73 -9.72 3.36 11.44
C GLU A 73 -10.79 4.30 10.85
N GLN A 74 -11.35 5.16 11.70
CA GLN A 74 -12.38 6.13 11.31
C GLN A 74 -11.83 7.53 10.99
N VAL A 75 -10.52 7.67 10.78
CA VAL A 75 -9.89 8.96 10.48
C VAL A 75 -10.03 9.31 8.99
N THR A 76 -10.73 10.41 8.67
CA THR A 76 -11.04 10.81 7.28
C THR A 76 -9.80 10.95 6.40
N ALA A 77 -8.71 11.55 6.92
CA ALA A 77 -7.47 11.72 6.16
C ALA A 77 -6.89 10.38 5.69
N PHE A 78 -6.92 9.34 6.54
CA PHE A 78 -6.39 8.03 6.19
C PHE A 78 -7.26 7.31 5.15
N LYS A 79 -8.57 7.59 5.11
CA LYS A 79 -9.48 7.04 4.09
C LYS A 79 -9.07 7.49 2.69
N VAL A 80 -8.67 8.75 2.54
CA VAL A 80 -8.21 9.28 1.25
C VAL A 80 -6.97 8.52 0.79
N VAL A 81 -6.00 8.32 1.69
CA VAL A 81 -4.78 7.56 1.40
C VAL A 81 -5.08 6.10 1.02
N PHE A 82 -6.04 5.46 1.72
CA PHE A 82 -6.52 4.13 1.35
C PHE A 82 -7.10 4.09 -0.07
N TRP A 83 -7.95 5.04 -0.44
CA TRP A 83 -8.53 5.09 -1.79
C TRP A 83 -7.49 5.42 -2.87
N CYS A 84 -6.50 6.27 -2.56
CA CYS A 84 -5.34 6.46 -3.43
C CYS A 84 -4.59 5.14 -3.65
N PHE A 85 -4.35 4.35 -2.60
CA PHE A 85 -3.72 3.03 -2.72
C PHE A 85 -4.55 2.09 -3.61
N VAL A 86 -5.87 2.01 -3.40
CA VAL A 86 -6.76 1.19 -4.23
C VAL A 86 -6.70 1.63 -5.70
N ALA A 87 -6.73 2.94 -5.96
CA ALA A 87 -6.63 3.47 -7.32
C ALA A 87 -5.29 3.11 -7.99
N LEU A 88 -4.17 3.21 -7.27
CA LEU A 88 -2.86 2.78 -7.78
C LEU A 88 -2.86 1.29 -8.17
N GLN A 89 -3.49 0.44 -7.36
CA GLN A 89 -3.56 -0.99 -7.67
C GLN A 89 -4.43 -1.32 -8.89
N LEU A 90 -5.41 -0.49 -9.23
CA LEU A 90 -6.17 -0.66 -10.46
C LEU A 90 -5.32 -0.47 -11.72
N PHE A 91 -4.17 0.21 -11.65
CA PHE A 91 -3.26 0.30 -12.80
C PHE A 91 -2.35 -0.92 -12.98
N ALA A 92 -2.23 -1.77 -11.94
CA ALA A 92 -1.36 -2.93 -11.94
C ALA A 92 -2.09 -4.22 -12.37
N PHE A 93 -2.66 -4.23 -13.58
CA PHE A 93 -3.39 -5.39 -14.10
C PHE A 93 -2.48 -6.61 -14.35
N PRO A 94 -2.95 -7.84 -14.08
CA PRO A 94 -4.27 -8.20 -13.53
C PRO A 94 -4.29 -8.34 -11.99
N ILE A 95 -3.12 -8.51 -11.36
CA ILE A 95 -2.99 -8.86 -9.94
C ILE A 95 -3.47 -7.71 -9.03
N GLY A 96 -3.11 -6.47 -9.38
CA GLY A 96 -3.51 -5.28 -8.65
C GLY A 96 -5.03 -5.08 -8.62
N THR A 97 -5.73 -5.45 -9.70
CA THR A 97 -7.19 -5.38 -9.77
C THR A 97 -7.85 -6.34 -8.79
N VAL A 98 -7.33 -7.57 -8.64
CA VAL A 98 -7.82 -8.53 -7.65
C VAL A 98 -7.59 -8.00 -6.22
N ILE A 99 -6.43 -7.39 -5.97
CA ILE A 99 -6.10 -6.76 -4.69
C ILE A 99 -7.07 -5.60 -4.41
N ALA A 100 -7.32 -4.73 -5.39
CA ALA A 100 -8.23 -3.60 -5.28
C ALA A 100 -9.66 -4.06 -4.94
N LEU A 101 -10.20 -5.03 -5.67
CA LEU A 101 -11.53 -5.60 -5.40
C LEU A 101 -11.62 -6.21 -4.00
N THR A 102 -10.57 -6.93 -3.58
CA THR A 102 -10.50 -7.52 -2.23
C THR A 102 -10.52 -6.43 -1.15
N LEU A 103 -9.77 -5.35 -1.34
CA LEU A 103 -9.72 -4.23 -0.39
C LEU A 103 -11.05 -3.45 -0.35
N ILE A 104 -11.71 -3.25 -1.50
CA ILE A 104 -13.05 -2.63 -1.57
C ILE A 104 -14.08 -3.51 -0.83
N TYR A 105 -14.01 -4.83 -0.99
CA TYR A 105 -14.87 -5.75 -0.26
C TYR A 105 -14.65 -5.66 1.26
N LEU A 106 -13.39 -5.65 1.71
CA LEU A 106 -13.04 -5.52 3.11
C LEU A 106 -13.47 -4.17 3.70
N TRP A 107 -13.38 -3.09 2.91
CA TRP A 107 -13.87 -1.77 3.29
C TRP A 107 -15.38 -1.76 3.55
N ASN A 108 -16.17 -2.35 2.66
CA ASN A 108 -17.62 -2.44 2.83
C ASN A 108 -17.98 -3.26 4.07
N GLN A 109 -17.25 -4.35 4.33
CA GLN A 109 -17.42 -5.19 5.52
C GLN A 109 -17.06 -4.46 6.82
N SER A 110 -16.04 -3.60 6.82
CA SER A 110 -15.67 -2.82 8.00
C SER A 110 -16.74 -1.78 8.34
N ARG A 111 -17.33 -1.14 7.33
CA ARG A 111 -18.42 -0.16 7.51
C ARG A 111 -19.76 -0.80 7.85
N ALA A 112 -20.10 -1.95 7.26
CA ALA A 112 -21.32 -2.69 7.59
C ALA A 112 -21.34 -3.14 9.06
N SER A 113 -20.18 -3.53 9.63
CA SER A 113 -20.08 -3.82 11.06
C SER A 113 -20.24 -2.59 11.96
N LEU A 114 -19.87 -1.40 11.47
CA LEU A 114 -20.03 -0.15 12.22
C LEU A 114 -21.47 0.37 12.19
N ALA A 115 -22.26 0.02 11.17
CA ALA A 115 -23.68 0.36 11.06
C ALA A 115 -24.59 -0.56 11.90
N ARG A 116 -24.06 -1.65 12.46
CA ARG A 116 -24.79 -2.61 13.30
C ARG A 116 -24.70 -2.34 14.82
N PRO A 117 -25.10 -1.14 15.34
CA PRO A 117 -25.52 -1.04 16.74
C PRO A 117 -27.01 -0.71 16.97
N LEU A 118 -27.85 -0.54 15.95
CA LEU A 118 -29.22 0.00 16.14
C LEU A 118 -30.39 -0.99 15.97
N GLY A 119 -30.12 -2.26 15.65
CA GLY A 119 -31.16 -3.27 15.42
C GLY A 119 -31.35 -4.31 16.54
N ALA A 120 -30.62 -4.19 17.66
CA ALA A 120 -30.61 -5.20 18.73
C ALA A 120 -31.09 -4.66 20.09
N THR A 121 -31.77 -3.51 20.11
CA THR A 121 -32.32 -2.89 21.32
C THR A 121 -33.82 -2.61 21.23
N VAL A 122 -34.60 -3.37 20.44
CA VAL A 122 -36.07 -3.39 20.57
C VAL A 122 -36.63 -4.78 20.27
N SER A 123 -36.85 -5.56 21.33
CA SER A 123 -37.97 -6.49 21.54
C SER A 123 -37.70 -7.17 22.89
N LEU A 124 -38.17 -6.56 23.98
CA LEU A 124 -39.31 -7.04 24.79
C LEU A 124 -39.03 -8.39 25.45
#